data_AF-A0A836W659-F1
#
_entry.id   AF-A0A836W659-F1
#
_cell.length_a   1.000
_cell.length_b   1.000
_cell.length_c   1.000
_cell.angle_alpha   90.00
_cell.angle_beta   90.00
_cell.angle_gamma   90.00
#
_symmetry.space_group_name_H-M   'P 1'
#
loop_
_entity.id
_entity.type
_entity.pdbx_description
1 polymer ?
#
loop_
_entity_poly.entity_id
_entity_poly.type
_entity_poly.pdbx_seq_one_letter_code
_entity_poly.pdbx_strand_id
1 'polypeptide(L)'
;MSSLSSSIDVKARREAMEKLRQKFLELLKKVLNGEEPKMIIPKRTLSNTIYDKERKLLLLGSETFERNFLDMREARKFMQTVLMASIIYEALVNNEYPTIRDLYYRGKHTIRYRDHRGRVEEENTWDEQRESDAVLRDIEVYVGLLREDMLILSKEKGKVVGDMRIRSGDDVIDLSKMGHGAYAIEPTPDLIEFIDVNAEFVLVVEKDAVFQQLHRAGFWKKYKAILVTSAGQPDRATRRFVRRLNEELGLPVYILTDADPYGWYIYSVFKIGSITLSYES
;
A
#
# COMPACT_ATOMS: atom_id res chain seq x y z
N MET A 1 26.47 -14.73 -1.02
CA MET A 1 25.71 -13.50 -1.29
C MET A 1 24.30 -13.97 -1.67
N SER A 2 23.23 -13.89 -0.89
CA SER A 2 22.80 -12.97 0.17
C SER A 2 22.10 -13.78 1.28
N SER A 3 22.51 -13.61 2.53
CA SER A 3 21.88 -14.23 3.71
C SER A 3 21.12 -13.19 4.56
N LEU A 4 20.64 -12.12 3.92
CA LEU A 4 20.08 -10.94 4.59
C LEU A 4 18.59 -10.72 4.28
N SER A 5 17.97 -11.59 3.49
CA SER A 5 16.53 -11.51 3.17
C SER A 5 15.76 -12.49 4.02
N SER A 6 14.81 -11.99 4.83
CA SER A 6 13.85 -12.79 5.58
C SER A 6 13.17 -13.82 4.65
N SER A 7 12.96 -15.04 5.14
CA SER A 7 12.28 -16.10 4.39
C SER A 7 10.85 -15.69 3.94
N ILE A 8 10.21 -14.83 4.72
CA ILE A 8 8.87 -14.28 4.47
C ILE A 8 8.92 -13.32 3.27
N ASP A 9 9.89 -12.42 3.24
CA ASP A 9 10.10 -11.46 2.14
C ASP A 9 10.41 -12.18 0.83
N VAL A 10 11.22 -13.23 0.86
CA VAL A 10 11.55 -14.03 -0.32
C VAL A 10 10.29 -14.67 -0.92
N LYS A 11 9.38 -15.16 -0.07
CA LYS A 11 8.11 -15.75 -0.49
C LYS A 11 7.19 -14.69 -1.11
N ALA A 12 7.00 -13.55 -0.44
CA ALA A 12 6.17 -12.45 -0.94
C ALA A 12 6.69 -11.92 -2.29
N ARG A 13 8.00 -11.71 -2.39
CA ARG A 13 8.70 -11.30 -3.62
C ARG A 13 8.43 -12.26 -4.77
N ARG A 14 8.52 -13.57 -4.52
CA ARG A 14 8.27 -14.60 -5.54
C ARG A 14 6.83 -14.57 -6.04
N GLU A 15 5.86 -14.45 -5.14
CA GLU A 15 4.44 -14.38 -5.50
C GLU A 15 4.14 -13.11 -6.32
N ALA A 16 4.67 -11.95 -5.91
CA ALA A 16 4.52 -10.70 -6.62
C ALA A 16 5.11 -10.76 -8.04
N MET A 17 6.33 -11.31 -8.18
CA MET A 17 6.97 -11.51 -9.47
C MET A 17 6.17 -12.43 -10.39
N GLU A 18 5.62 -13.53 -9.86
CA GLU A 18 4.86 -14.49 -10.65
C GLU A 18 3.56 -13.89 -11.18
N LYS A 19 2.79 -13.19 -10.33
CA LYS A 19 1.55 -12.50 -10.74
C LYS A 19 1.80 -11.39 -11.75
N LEU A 20 2.82 -10.54 -11.52
CA LEU A 20 3.23 -9.52 -12.50
C LEU A 20 3.59 -10.17 -13.83
N ARG A 21 4.47 -11.17 -13.81
CA ARG A 21 4.92 -11.84 -15.03
C ARG A 21 3.77 -12.50 -15.79
N GLN A 22 2.83 -13.17 -15.11
CA GLN A 22 1.69 -13.80 -15.77
C GLN A 22 0.83 -12.78 -16.53
N LYS A 23 0.45 -11.67 -15.87
CA LYS A 23 -0.39 -10.62 -16.48
C LYS A 23 0.28 -9.97 -17.70
N PHE A 24 1.56 -9.64 -17.59
CA PHE A 24 2.28 -9.00 -18.71
C PHE A 24 2.65 -10.00 -19.82
N LEU A 25 2.79 -11.30 -19.53
CA LEU A 25 2.93 -12.33 -20.56
C LEU A 25 1.64 -12.51 -21.38
N GLU A 26 0.46 -12.40 -20.78
CA GLU A 26 -0.81 -12.40 -21.52
C GLU A 26 -0.84 -11.24 -22.53
N LEU A 27 -0.36 -10.06 -22.11
CA LEU A 27 -0.26 -8.90 -22.97
C LEU A 27 0.75 -9.11 -24.10
N LEU A 28 1.92 -9.69 -23.81
CA LEU A 28 2.92 -10.03 -24.83
C LEU A 28 2.40 -11.04 -25.86
N LYS A 29 1.63 -12.06 -25.43
CA LYS A 29 1.02 -13.04 -26.33
C LYS A 29 0.08 -12.38 -27.35
N LYS A 30 -0.71 -11.38 -26.92
CA LYS A 30 -1.58 -10.61 -27.83
C LYS A 30 -0.77 -9.91 -28.91
N VAL A 31 0.32 -9.24 -28.52
CA VAL A 31 1.24 -8.57 -29.46
C VAL A 31 1.83 -9.56 -30.48
N LEU A 32 2.29 -10.72 -30.01
CA LEU A 32 2.88 -11.75 -30.89
C LEU A 32 1.85 -12.37 -31.85
N ASN A 33 0.59 -12.44 -31.44
CA ASN A 33 -0.52 -12.91 -32.28
C ASN A 33 -1.04 -11.84 -33.25
N GLY A 34 -0.49 -10.62 -33.24
CA GLY A 34 -0.95 -9.50 -34.06
C GLY A 34 -2.28 -8.89 -33.59
N GLU A 35 -2.73 -9.22 -32.38
CA GLU A 35 -3.89 -8.60 -31.75
C GLU A 35 -3.51 -7.29 -31.06
N GLU A 36 -4.42 -6.33 -31.02
CA GLU A 36 -4.19 -5.08 -30.29
C GLU A 36 -4.00 -5.35 -28.79
N PRO A 37 -2.86 -4.93 -28.19
CA PRO A 37 -2.66 -5.09 -26.76
C PRO A 37 -3.51 -4.07 -26.00
N LYS A 38 -4.48 -4.58 -25.23
CA LYS A 38 -5.32 -3.79 -24.34
C LYS A 38 -5.29 -4.31 -22.90
N MET A 39 -5.26 -3.37 -21.95
CA MET A 39 -5.37 -3.65 -20.52
C MET A 39 -6.78 -3.31 -20.04
N ILE A 40 -7.47 -4.25 -19.41
CA ILE A 40 -8.79 -4.03 -18.82
C ILE A 40 -8.57 -3.74 -17.33
N ILE A 41 -8.90 -2.54 -16.89
CA ILE A 41 -8.63 -2.06 -15.53
C ILE A 41 -9.95 -1.61 -14.89
N PRO A 42 -10.30 -2.14 -13.70
CA PRO A 42 -11.44 -1.65 -12.92
C PRO A 42 -11.37 -0.14 -12.63
N LYS A 43 -12.50 0.56 -12.78
CA LYS A 43 -12.60 2.00 -12.53
C LYS A 43 -12.61 2.29 -11.03
N ARG A 44 -11.74 3.21 -10.59
CA ARG A 44 -11.69 3.68 -9.19
C ARG A 44 -12.49 4.97 -8.99
N THR A 45 -13.73 5.00 -9.46
CA THR A 45 -14.62 6.16 -9.31
C THR A 45 -15.61 5.96 -8.18
N LEU A 46 -16.15 7.06 -7.65
CA LEU A 46 -17.25 7.05 -6.68
C LEU A 46 -18.44 6.22 -7.20
N SER A 47 -18.75 6.34 -8.50
CA SER A 47 -19.85 5.59 -9.14
C SER A 47 -19.64 4.08 -9.13
N ASN A 48 -18.38 3.61 -9.17
CA ASN A 48 -18.04 2.20 -9.20
C ASN A 48 -17.64 1.67 -7.81
N THR A 49 -17.80 2.43 -6.74
CA THR A 49 -17.50 1.94 -5.38
C THR A 49 -18.78 1.48 -4.72
N ILE A 50 -18.88 0.19 -4.41
CA ILE A 50 -20.06 -0.44 -3.82
C ILE A 50 -19.78 -0.70 -2.34
N TYR A 51 -20.68 -0.27 -1.46
CA TYR A 51 -20.62 -0.62 -0.05
C TYR A 51 -21.25 -2.00 0.17
N ASP A 52 -20.42 -2.98 0.53
CA ASP A 52 -20.87 -4.31 0.92
C ASP A 52 -21.40 -4.26 2.36
N LYS A 53 -22.70 -4.53 2.53
CA LYS A 53 -23.37 -4.48 3.85
C LYS A 53 -22.99 -5.66 4.74
N GLU A 54 -22.64 -6.81 4.17
CA GLU A 54 -22.26 -8.00 4.93
C GLU A 54 -20.83 -7.85 5.46
N ARG A 55 -19.90 -7.48 4.56
CA ARG A 55 -18.49 -7.28 4.92
C ARG A 55 -18.23 -5.94 5.58
N LYS A 56 -19.16 -4.97 5.47
CA LYS A 56 -19.01 -3.57 5.92
C LYS A 56 -17.82 -2.85 5.30
N LEU A 57 -17.47 -3.24 4.08
CA LEU A 57 -16.30 -2.78 3.34
C LEU A 57 -16.71 -2.12 2.01
N LEU A 58 -15.87 -1.22 1.52
CA LEU A 58 -16.02 -0.66 0.18
C LEU A 58 -15.33 -1.54 -0.83
N LEU A 59 -16.08 -2.11 -1.76
CA LEU A 59 -15.55 -2.92 -2.85
C LEU A 59 -15.58 -2.16 -4.17
N LEU A 60 -14.69 -2.52 -5.08
CA LEU A 60 -14.80 -2.11 -6.48
C LEU A 60 -15.94 -2.88 -7.16
N GLY A 61 -16.80 -2.15 -7.85
CA GLY A 61 -17.82 -2.68 -8.73
C GLY A 61 -17.25 -3.18 -10.05
N SER A 62 -18.15 -3.66 -10.91
CA SER A 62 -17.83 -4.31 -12.18
C SER A 62 -17.44 -3.35 -13.31
N GLU A 63 -17.52 -2.03 -13.13
CA GLU A 63 -17.14 -1.11 -14.20
C GLU A 63 -15.64 -1.15 -14.45
N THR A 64 -15.26 -1.42 -15.69
CA THR A 64 -13.87 -1.37 -16.15
C THR A 64 -13.70 -0.29 -17.21
N PHE A 65 -12.47 0.19 -17.38
CA PHE A 65 -12.06 0.92 -18.56
C PHE A 65 -10.98 0.11 -19.29
N GLU A 66 -10.94 0.24 -20.61
CA GLU A 66 -9.87 -0.34 -21.42
C GLU A 66 -8.79 0.72 -21.58
N ARG A 67 -7.53 0.30 -21.50
CA ARG A 67 -6.36 1.11 -21.87
C ARG A 67 -5.76 0.51 -23.12
N ASN A 68 -5.98 1.18 -24.24
CA ASN A 68 -5.61 0.72 -25.58
C ASN A 68 -4.29 1.33 -26.03
N PHE A 69 -3.45 0.53 -26.69
CA PHE A 69 -2.17 1.00 -27.18
C PHE A 69 -2.29 1.84 -28.46
N LEU A 70 -3.23 1.52 -29.36
CA LEU A 70 -3.38 2.23 -30.63
C LEU A 70 -4.23 3.51 -30.53
N ASP A 71 -4.86 3.76 -29.37
CA ASP A 71 -5.55 5.02 -29.12
C ASP A 71 -4.54 6.13 -28.79
N MET A 72 -4.53 7.19 -29.61
CA MET A 72 -3.65 8.35 -29.42
C MET A 72 -3.76 8.99 -28.03
N ARG A 73 -4.93 8.93 -27.38
CA ARG A 73 -5.12 9.53 -26.04
C ARG A 73 -4.57 8.65 -24.91
N GLU A 74 -4.43 7.35 -25.15
CA GLU A 74 -4.09 6.36 -24.13
C GLU A 74 -2.70 5.76 -24.32
N ALA A 75 -2.12 5.85 -25.52
CA ALA A 75 -0.81 5.32 -25.86
C ALA A 75 0.29 5.73 -24.85
N ARG A 76 0.32 7.02 -24.46
CA ARG A 76 1.27 7.53 -23.44
C ARG A 76 1.07 6.82 -22.09
N LYS A 77 -0.18 6.71 -21.63
CA LYS A 77 -0.52 6.04 -20.36
C LYS A 77 -0.24 4.54 -20.41
N PHE A 78 -0.48 3.90 -21.56
CA PHE A 78 -0.16 2.50 -21.79
C PHE A 78 1.34 2.26 -21.62
N MET A 79 2.17 3.05 -22.32
CA MET A 79 3.62 3.00 -22.22
C MET A 79 4.09 3.23 -20.77
N GLN A 80 3.58 4.27 -20.11
CA GLN A 80 3.91 4.55 -18.70
C GLN A 80 3.59 3.36 -17.78
N THR A 81 2.48 2.66 -18.03
CA THR A 81 2.07 1.48 -17.22
C THR A 81 3.04 0.32 -17.40
N VAL A 82 3.41 0.01 -18.65
CA VAL A 82 4.38 -1.05 -18.95
C VAL A 82 5.75 -0.71 -18.39
N LEU A 83 6.20 0.55 -18.54
CA LEU A 83 7.49 1.01 -18.02
C LEU A 83 7.55 0.96 -16.49
N MET A 84 6.52 1.45 -15.81
CA MET A 84 6.48 1.40 -14.35
C MET A 84 6.46 -0.07 -13.87
N ALA A 85 5.71 -0.94 -14.54
CA ALA A 85 5.70 -2.37 -14.21
C ALA A 85 7.05 -3.05 -14.45
N SER A 86 7.79 -2.68 -15.50
CA SER A 86 9.14 -3.23 -15.72
C SER A 86 10.11 -2.79 -14.63
N ILE A 87 10.07 -1.52 -14.20
CA ILE A 87 10.90 -1.02 -13.10
C ILE A 87 10.59 -1.73 -11.78
N ILE A 88 9.30 -1.96 -11.49
CA ILE A 88 8.88 -2.73 -10.31
C ILE A 88 9.40 -4.17 -10.40
N TYR A 89 9.26 -4.82 -11.56
CA TYR A 89 9.74 -6.19 -11.77
C TYR A 89 11.26 -6.30 -11.63
N GLU A 90 12.03 -5.36 -12.18
CA GLU A 90 13.49 -5.30 -12.03
C GLU A 90 13.90 -5.11 -10.57
N ALA A 91 13.24 -4.21 -9.84
CA ALA A 91 13.49 -4.02 -8.41
C ALA A 91 13.19 -5.29 -7.59
N LEU A 92 12.13 -6.02 -7.95
CA LEU A 92 11.80 -7.31 -7.35
C LEU A 92 12.88 -8.36 -7.65
N VAL A 93 13.37 -8.46 -8.89
CA VAL A 93 14.44 -9.40 -9.28
C VAL A 93 15.77 -9.08 -8.57
N ASN A 94 16.10 -7.80 -8.42
CA ASN A 94 17.36 -7.34 -7.85
C ASN A 94 17.41 -7.37 -6.32
N ASN A 95 16.40 -7.92 -5.64
CA ASN A 95 16.30 -7.93 -4.18
C ASN A 95 16.23 -6.52 -3.54
N GLU A 96 15.66 -5.55 -4.27
CA GLU A 96 15.52 -4.17 -3.80
C GLU A 96 14.15 -3.91 -3.17
N TYR A 97 14.05 -2.83 -2.39
CA TYR A 97 12.84 -2.34 -1.74
C TYR A 97 12.62 -0.88 -2.14
N PRO A 98 12.08 -0.62 -3.34
CA PRO A 98 11.98 0.74 -3.87
C PRO A 98 10.92 1.53 -3.11
N THR A 99 11.18 2.81 -2.84
CA THR A 99 10.13 3.72 -2.39
C THR A 99 9.34 4.27 -3.59
N ILE A 100 8.15 4.82 -3.33
CA ILE A 100 7.34 5.50 -4.35
C ILE A 100 8.14 6.61 -5.07
N ARG A 101 9.00 7.34 -4.35
CA ARG A 101 9.84 8.38 -4.94
C ARG A 101 10.96 7.79 -5.79
N ASP A 102 11.56 6.69 -5.36
CA ASP A 102 12.60 6.02 -6.15
C ASP A 102 12.03 5.53 -7.48
N LEU A 103 10.82 4.96 -7.48
CA LEU A 103 10.11 4.56 -8.70
C LEU A 103 9.87 5.76 -9.64
N TYR A 104 9.44 6.89 -9.09
CA TYR A 104 9.26 8.13 -9.86
C TYR A 104 10.57 8.57 -10.53
N TYR A 105 11.69 8.60 -9.80
CA TYR A 105 12.97 9.01 -10.39
C TYR A 105 13.52 8.00 -11.38
N ARG A 106 13.38 6.70 -11.13
CA ARG A 106 13.86 5.64 -12.04
C ARG A 106 13.14 5.65 -13.38
N GLY A 107 11.85 5.95 -13.40
CA GLY A 107 11.10 5.99 -14.67
C GLY A 107 11.03 7.38 -15.30
N LYS A 108 11.56 8.43 -14.65
CA LYS A 108 11.62 9.76 -15.24
C LYS A 108 12.69 9.82 -16.32
N HIS A 109 12.29 9.56 -17.55
CA HIS A 109 13.14 9.68 -18.73
C HIS A 109 12.67 10.82 -19.62
N THR A 110 13.61 11.51 -20.25
CA THR A 110 13.32 12.50 -21.30
C THR A 110 13.47 11.82 -22.65
N ILE A 111 12.36 11.65 -23.35
CA ILE A 111 12.28 11.11 -24.70
C ILE A 111 12.47 12.27 -25.67
N ARG A 112 13.58 12.23 -26.41
CA ARG A 112 13.85 13.18 -27.50
C ARG A 112 13.43 12.57 -28.82
N TYR A 113 12.52 13.21 -29.54
CA TYR A 113 12.11 12.76 -30.87
C TYR A 113 12.09 13.91 -31.87
N ARG A 114 12.05 13.56 -33.16
CA ARG A 114 11.86 14.53 -34.23
C ARG A 114 10.42 14.44 -34.71
N ASP A 115 9.71 15.56 -34.63
CA ASP A 115 8.36 15.66 -35.17
C ASP A 115 8.35 15.53 -36.70
N HIS A 116 7.18 15.31 -37.31
CA HIS A 116 6.97 15.27 -38.76
C HIS A 116 7.48 16.52 -39.49
N ARG A 117 7.70 17.63 -38.77
CA ARG A 117 8.27 18.90 -39.27
C ARG A 117 9.78 19.03 -39.06
N GLY A 118 10.46 17.99 -38.57
CA GLY A 118 11.91 17.97 -38.32
C GLY A 118 12.36 18.74 -37.07
N ARG A 119 11.43 19.21 -36.24
CA ARG A 119 11.73 19.88 -34.96
C ARG A 119 12.09 18.84 -33.91
N VAL A 120 13.11 19.13 -33.10
CA VAL A 120 13.47 18.29 -31.95
C VAL A 120 12.56 18.68 -30.79
N GLU A 121 11.75 17.73 -30.34
CA GLU A 121 10.91 17.88 -29.16
C GLU A 121 11.41 16.95 -28.04
N GLU A 122 11.16 17.38 -26.81
CA GLU A 122 11.52 16.64 -25.60
C GLU A 122 10.26 16.44 -24.78
N GLU A 123 9.93 15.19 -24.48
CA GLU A 123 8.81 14.83 -23.62
C GLU A 123 9.30 13.94 -22.49
N ASN A 124 8.88 14.24 -21.26
CA ASN A 124 9.16 13.35 -20.14
C ASN A 124 8.15 12.21 -20.08
N THR A 125 8.59 11.06 -19.58
CA THR A 125 7.68 9.95 -19.28
C THR A 125 6.58 10.40 -18.33
N TRP A 126 6.92 11.17 -17.29
CA TRP A 126 5.98 11.88 -16.42
C TRP A 126 6.63 13.16 -15.89
N ASP A 127 5.80 14.16 -15.66
CA ASP A 127 6.27 15.48 -15.20
C ASP A 127 6.11 15.65 -13.68
N GLU A 128 5.04 15.08 -13.12
CA GLU A 128 4.69 15.18 -11.70
C GLU A 128 4.58 13.81 -11.04
N GLN A 129 4.89 13.73 -9.74
CA GLN A 129 4.74 12.50 -8.97
C GLN A 129 3.29 11.98 -8.98
N ARG A 130 2.30 12.88 -9.00
CA ARG A 130 0.87 12.54 -9.05
C ARG A 130 0.52 11.66 -10.26
N GLU A 131 1.20 11.87 -11.38
CA GLU A 131 1.02 11.07 -12.60
C GLU A 131 1.56 9.65 -12.40
N SER A 132 2.80 9.52 -11.92
CA SER A 132 3.39 8.22 -11.59
C SER A 132 2.60 7.45 -10.51
N ASP A 133 2.04 8.14 -9.52
CA ASP A 133 1.19 7.56 -8.48
C ASP A 133 -0.15 7.05 -9.03
N ALA A 134 -0.68 7.69 -10.08
CA ALA A 134 -1.88 7.21 -10.75
C ALA A 134 -1.60 5.92 -11.52
N VAL A 135 -0.46 5.86 -12.22
CA VAL A 135 -0.01 4.66 -12.96
C VAL A 135 0.28 3.50 -12.00
N LEU A 136 0.96 3.75 -10.88
CA LEU A 136 1.20 2.72 -9.86
C LEU A 136 -0.10 2.11 -9.35
N ARG A 137 -1.11 2.95 -9.07
CA ARG A 137 -2.44 2.45 -8.67
C ARG A 137 -3.12 1.65 -9.77
N ASP A 138 -2.92 2.00 -11.03
CA ASP A 138 -3.48 1.23 -12.15
C ASP A 138 -2.88 -0.18 -12.20
N ILE A 139 -1.58 -0.29 -11.95
CA ILE A 139 -0.88 -1.58 -11.82
C ILE A 139 -1.43 -2.37 -10.63
N GLU A 140 -1.63 -1.73 -9.47
CA GLU A 140 -2.18 -2.40 -8.28
C GLU A 140 -3.51 -3.12 -8.61
N VAL A 141 -4.42 -2.41 -9.27
CA VAL A 141 -5.74 -2.95 -9.63
C VAL A 141 -5.64 -3.95 -10.79
N TYR A 142 -4.78 -3.70 -11.79
CA TYR A 142 -4.62 -4.59 -12.94
C TYR A 142 -4.04 -5.95 -12.56
N VAL A 143 -3.07 -5.96 -11.65
CA VAL A 143 -2.40 -7.18 -11.18
C VAL A 143 -3.20 -7.83 -10.03
N GLY A 144 -3.98 -7.03 -9.29
CA GLY A 144 -4.68 -7.49 -8.09
C GLY A 144 -3.74 -7.67 -6.90
N LEU A 145 -2.69 -6.86 -6.84
CA LEU A 145 -1.72 -6.82 -5.74
C LEU A 145 -1.58 -5.39 -5.25
N LEU A 146 -1.45 -5.21 -3.95
CA LEU A 146 -1.14 -3.90 -3.40
C LEU A 146 0.36 -3.61 -3.53
N ARG A 147 0.73 -2.32 -3.48
CA ARG A 147 2.14 -1.93 -3.53
C ARG A 147 2.95 -2.53 -2.38
N GLU A 148 2.34 -2.71 -1.22
CA GLU A 148 2.94 -3.38 -0.07
C GLU A 148 3.26 -4.85 -0.38
N ASP A 149 2.36 -5.55 -1.08
CA ASP A 149 2.58 -6.94 -1.55
C ASP A 149 3.69 -7.01 -2.62
N MET A 150 3.87 -5.93 -3.38
CA MET A 150 4.98 -5.75 -4.33
C MET A 150 6.26 -5.22 -3.65
N LEU A 151 6.33 -5.20 -2.31
CA LEU A 151 7.47 -4.73 -1.52
C LEU A 151 7.91 -3.29 -1.82
N ILE A 152 6.98 -2.45 -2.27
CA ILE A 152 7.20 -1.03 -2.48
C ILE A 152 6.98 -0.32 -1.16
N LEU A 153 8.04 0.29 -0.63
CA LEU A 153 8.00 0.92 0.69
C LEU A 153 7.27 2.27 0.64
N SER A 154 6.45 2.49 1.65
CA SER A 154 5.77 3.75 1.91
C SER A 154 6.31 4.38 3.20
N LYS A 155 6.03 5.67 3.40
CA LYS A 155 6.51 6.36 4.61
C LYS A 155 5.67 5.95 5.81
N GLU A 156 6.32 5.35 6.80
CA GLU A 156 5.72 4.98 8.09
C GLU A 156 5.22 6.22 8.83
N LYS A 157 3.98 6.19 9.30
CA LYS A 157 3.42 7.19 10.23
C LYS A 157 2.92 6.57 11.53
N GLY A 158 2.43 5.34 11.43
CA GLY A 158 1.85 4.61 12.56
C GLY A 158 2.86 4.30 13.66
N LYS A 159 2.43 4.40 14.92
CA LYS A 159 3.20 3.88 16.06
C LYS A 159 2.35 2.98 16.93
N VAL A 160 2.96 1.98 17.53
CA VAL A 160 2.31 1.04 18.45
C VAL A 160 3.16 0.82 19.71
N VAL A 161 2.47 0.69 20.85
CA VAL A 161 3.04 0.25 22.12
C VAL A 161 2.03 -0.60 22.88
N GLY A 162 2.49 -1.65 23.54
CA GLY A 162 1.63 -2.54 24.32
C GLY A 162 2.39 -3.76 24.85
N ASP A 163 1.72 -4.56 25.66
CA ASP A 163 2.25 -5.84 26.14
C ASP A 163 2.11 -6.91 25.04
N MET A 164 3.02 -6.84 24.07
CA MET A 164 2.98 -7.65 22.86
C MET A 164 4.39 -7.92 22.33
N ARG A 165 4.62 -9.14 21.86
CA ARG A 165 5.83 -9.55 21.14
C ARG A 165 5.48 -9.86 19.69
N ILE A 166 6.21 -9.24 18.78
CA ILE A 166 6.08 -9.44 17.34
C ILE A 166 7.39 -9.98 16.79
N ARG A 167 7.31 -10.77 15.71
CA ARG A 167 8.47 -11.09 14.89
C ARG A 167 8.38 -10.29 13.60
N SER A 168 9.37 -9.44 13.38
CA SER A 168 9.57 -8.75 12.10
C SER A 168 10.85 -9.27 11.47
N GLY A 169 10.72 -9.83 10.27
CA GLY A 169 11.82 -10.57 9.64
C GLY A 169 12.29 -11.72 10.53
N ASP A 170 13.57 -11.67 10.93
CA ASP A 170 14.20 -12.68 11.78
C ASP A 170 14.28 -12.27 13.26
N ASP A 171 13.89 -11.02 13.59
CA ASP A 171 14.02 -10.46 14.93
C ASP A 171 12.70 -10.48 15.70
N VAL A 172 12.77 -10.86 16.97
CA VAL A 172 11.63 -10.77 17.90
C VAL A 172 11.74 -9.49 18.70
N ILE A 173 10.73 -8.63 18.53
CA ILE A 173 10.66 -7.31 19.15
C ILE A 173 9.59 -7.32 20.24
N ASP A 174 9.99 -6.92 21.44
CA ASP A 174 9.11 -6.75 22.59
C ASP A 174 8.63 -5.29 22.68
N LEU A 175 7.37 -5.06 22.31
CA LEU A 175 6.76 -3.73 22.24
C LEU A 175 6.60 -3.10 23.64
N SER A 176 6.70 -3.88 24.71
CA SER A 176 6.59 -3.38 26.08
C SER A 176 7.89 -2.77 26.60
N LYS A 177 9.03 -3.07 25.95
CA LYS A 177 10.39 -2.71 26.39
C LYS A 177 11.06 -1.68 25.50
N MET A 178 10.30 -0.71 24.99
CA MET A 178 10.81 0.36 24.11
C MET A 178 11.13 1.68 24.83
N GLY A 179 11.09 1.67 26.16
CA GLY A 179 11.34 2.87 26.97
C GLY A 179 10.29 3.95 26.71
N HIS A 180 10.72 5.17 26.35
CA HIS A 180 9.82 6.25 25.95
C HIS A 180 9.47 6.23 24.46
N GLY A 181 10.10 5.34 23.68
CA GLY A 181 9.81 5.15 22.27
C GLY A 181 8.55 4.30 22.05
N ALA A 182 8.18 4.15 20.80
CA ALA A 182 7.15 3.22 20.34
C ALA A 182 7.62 2.61 19.02
N TYR A 183 7.14 1.42 18.69
CA TYR A 183 7.48 0.78 17.44
C TYR A 183 6.76 1.48 16.30
N ALA A 184 7.51 1.85 15.26
CA ALA A 184 6.93 2.38 14.04
C ALA A 184 6.38 1.20 13.23
N ILE A 185 5.12 1.28 12.82
CA ILE A 185 4.48 0.22 12.06
C ILE A 185 5.10 0.21 10.66
N GLU A 186 5.75 -0.90 10.32
CA GLU A 186 6.42 -1.08 9.03
C GLU A 186 5.44 -1.01 7.86
N PRO A 187 5.89 -0.64 6.65
CA PRO A 187 5.03 -0.50 5.47
C PRO A 187 4.41 -1.82 5.01
N THR A 188 5.01 -2.96 5.39
CA THR A 188 4.58 -4.32 5.08
C THR A 188 4.07 -5.01 6.35
N PRO A 189 3.00 -4.51 6.97
CA PRO A 189 2.51 -5.06 8.24
C PRO A 189 2.09 -6.51 8.10
N ASP A 190 1.72 -6.97 6.90
CA ASP A 190 1.26 -8.35 6.62
C ASP A 190 2.38 -9.39 6.77
N LEU A 191 3.66 -8.97 6.80
CA LEU A 191 4.82 -9.85 7.01
C LEU A 191 5.16 -10.03 8.50
N ILE A 192 4.52 -9.24 9.39
CA ILE A 192 4.75 -9.31 10.84
C ILE A 192 3.99 -10.52 11.42
N GLU A 193 4.67 -11.33 12.23
CA GLU A 193 4.04 -12.44 12.97
C GLU A 193 3.77 -12.01 14.42
N PHE A 194 2.55 -12.26 14.90
CA PHE A 194 2.17 -12.02 16.29
C PHE A 194 2.50 -13.26 17.13
N ILE A 195 3.40 -13.11 18.10
CA ILE A 195 3.86 -14.23 18.93
C ILE A 195 3.05 -14.30 20.22
N ASP A 196 3.13 -13.25 21.03
CA ASP A 196 2.46 -13.19 22.34
C ASP A 196 1.79 -11.85 22.49
N VAL A 197 0.53 -11.87 22.92
CA VAL A 197 -0.28 -10.68 23.10
C VAL A 197 -1.03 -10.79 24.43
N ASN A 198 -0.75 -9.86 25.34
CA ASN A 198 -1.42 -9.76 26.63
C ASN A 198 -2.19 -8.44 26.70
N ALA A 199 -3.25 -8.35 25.90
CA ALA A 199 -4.13 -7.19 25.86
C ALA A 199 -5.59 -7.61 25.76
N GLU A 200 -6.49 -6.79 26.29
CA GLU A 200 -7.93 -6.97 26.25
C GLU A 200 -8.59 -6.12 25.15
N PHE A 201 -7.92 -5.05 24.71
CA PHE A 201 -8.42 -4.19 23.63
C PHE A 201 -7.30 -3.36 22.97
N VAL A 202 -7.59 -2.82 21.79
CA VAL A 202 -6.77 -1.84 21.09
C VAL A 202 -7.38 -0.46 21.24
N LEU A 203 -6.59 0.54 21.60
CA LEU A 203 -6.98 1.94 21.63
C LEU A 203 -6.18 2.73 20.59
N VAL A 204 -6.86 3.17 19.55
CA VAL A 204 -6.31 4.03 18.49
C VAL A 204 -6.52 5.49 18.88
N VAL A 205 -5.43 6.25 18.93
CA VAL A 205 -5.43 7.68 19.28
C VAL A 205 -4.95 8.48 18.08
N GLU A 206 -5.76 9.42 17.61
CA GLU A 206 -5.42 10.25 16.45
C GLU A 206 -4.13 11.06 16.66
N LYS A 207 -4.07 11.84 17.76
CA LYS A 207 -3.01 12.82 18.01
C LYS A 207 -1.80 12.16 18.67
N ASP A 208 -0.63 12.29 18.05
CA ASP A 208 0.64 11.78 18.59
C ASP A 208 0.94 12.37 19.99
N ALA A 209 0.62 13.65 20.23
CA ALA A 209 0.81 14.28 21.54
C ALA A 209 0.01 13.58 22.66
N VAL A 210 -1.24 13.20 22.39
CA VAL A 210 -2.10 12.49 23.36
C VAL A 210 -1.61 11.05 23.54
N PHE A 211 -1.21 10.39 22.46
CA PHE A 211 -0.59 9.07 22.51
C PHE A 211 0.65 9.06 23.42
N GLN A 212 1.56 10.04 23.28
CA GLN A 212 2.76 10.15 24.11
C GLN A 212 2.42 10.36 25.59
N GLN A 213 1.37 11.13 25.90
CA GLN A 213 0.91 11.32 27.28
C GLN A 213 0.37 10.03 27.89
N LEU A 214 -0.50 9.31 27.17
CA LEU A 214 -1.04 8.02 27.61
C LEU A 214 0.05 6.96 27.76
N HIS A 215 1.02 6.96 26.84
CA HIS A 215 2.18 6.08 26.88
C HIS A 215 2.99 6.31 28.16
N ARG A 216 3.36 7.57 28.46
CA ARG A 216 4.12 7.94 29.66
C ARG A 216 3.35 7.70 30.97
N ALA A 217 2.02 7.84 30.94
CA ALA A 217 1.16 7.52 32.08
C ALA A 217 1.02 6.01 32.34
N GLY A 218 1.53 5.16 31.44
CA GLY A 218 1.45 3.70 31.56
C GLY A 218 0.03 3.16 31.36
N PHE A 219 -0.81 3.86 30.60
CA PHE A 219 -2.22 3.46 30.36
C PHE A 219 -2.33 2.03 29.80
N TRP A 220 -1.51 1.72 28.80
CA TRP A 220 -1.46 0.40 28.17
C TRP A 220 -1.15 -0.73 29.16
N LYS A 221 -0.28 -0.47 30.15
CA LYS A 221 0.08 -1.44 31.19
C LYS A 221 -1.01 -1.58 32.25
N LYS A 222 -1.65 -0.47 32.64
CA LYS A 222 -2.69 -0.45 33.68
C LYS A 222 -3.97 -1.15 33.23
N TYR A 223 -4.38 -0.95 31.97
CA TYR A 223 -5.65 -1.45 31.43
C TYR A 223 -5.47 -2.59 30.42
N LYS A 224 -4.25 -3.16 30.30
CA LYS A 224 -3.92 -4.21 29.33
C LYS A 224 -4.39 -3.85 27.92
N ALA A 225 -3.97 -2.70 27.42
CA ALA A 225 -4.37 -2.21 26.11
C ALA A 225 -3.17 -2.15 25.16
N ILE A 226 -3.43 -2.31 23.87
CA ILE A 226 -2.46 -1.93 22.82
C ILE A 226 -2.80 -0.50 22.40
N LEU A 227 -1.88 0.43 22.60
CA LEU A 227 -2.01 1.80 22.13
C LEU A 227 -1.46 1.90 20.71
N VAL A 228 -2.24 2.46 19.81
CA VAL A 228 -1.83 2.74 18.43
C VAL A 228 -2.09 4.21 18.12
N THR A 229 -1.23 4.85 17.35
CA THR A 229 -1.51 6.18 16.78
C THR A 229 -1.23 6.21 15.29
N SER A 230 -2.07 6.93 14.55
CA SER A 230 -1.87 7.25 13.14
C SER A 230 -1.22 8.62 12.91
N ALA A 231 -1.00 9.42 13.97
CA ALA A 231 -0.54 10.80 13.88
C ALA A 231 -1.34 11.64 12.87
N GLY A 232 -2.67 11.61 12.98
CA GLY A 232 -3.63 12.22 12.04
C GLY A 232 -4.29 11.19 11.13
N GLN A 233 -4.39 11.49 9.82
CA GLN A 233 -5.02 10.59 8.85
C GLN A 233 -4.24 9.26 8.76
N PRO A 234 -4.90 8.11 8.98
CA PRO A 234 -4.23 6.83 9.00
C PRO A 234 -3.72 6.41 7.63
N ASP A 235 -2.47 5.94 7.60
CA ASP A 235 -1.85 5.34 6.42
C ASP A 235 -2.36 3.90 6.21
N ARG A 236 -1.96 3.28 5.09
CA ARG A 236 -2.36 1.91 4.74
C ARG A 236 -1.85 0.90 5.78
N ALA A 237 -0.59 1.03 6.15
CA ALA A 237 0.07 0.13 7.08
C ALA A 237 -0.61 0.11 8.45
N THR A 238 -0.89 1.28 9.04
CA THR A 238 -1.59 1.36 10.34
C THR A 238 -2.98 0.75 10.28
N ARG A 239 -3.73 0.98 9.19
CA ARG A 239 -5.08 0.41 9.04
C ARG A 239 -5.05 -1.12 8.97
N ARG A 240 -4.13 -1.67 8.16
CA ARG A 240 -3.95 -3.12 8.07
C ARG A 240 -3.50 -3.72 9.38
N PHE A 241 -2.54 -3.11 10.05
CA PHE A 241 -2.07 -3.58 11.35
C PHE A 241 -3.20 -3.62 12.39
N VAL A 242 -4.01 -2.55 12.51
CA VAL A 242 -5.16 -2.51 13.43
C VAL A 242 -6.23 -3.54 13.04
N ARG A 243 -6.49 -3.73 11.73
CA ARG A 243 -7.42 -4.75 11.25
C ARG A 243 -6.95 -6.16 11.61
N ARG A 244 -5.67 -6.48 11.44
CA ARG A 244 -5.07 -7.76 11.83
C ARG A 244 -5.20 -8.01 13.33
N LEU A 245 -4.97 -7.00 14.17
CA LEU A 245 -5.21 -7.13 15.63
C LEU A 245 -6.67 -7.47 15.95
N ASN A 246 -7.64 -6.98 15.17
CA ASN A 246 -9.06 -7.29 15.37
C ASN A 246 -9.44 -8.68 14.82
N GLU A 247 -9.05 -8.98 13.58
CA GLU A 247 -9.47 -10.20 12.87
C GLU A 247 -8.69 -11.45 13.33
N GLU A 248 -7.37 -11.35 13.55
CA GLU A 248 -6.53 -12.50 13.93
C GLU A 248 -6.53 -12.75 15.44
N LEU A 249 -6.55 -11.69 16.25
CA LEU A 249 -6.48 -11.79 17.72
C LEU A 249 -7.82 -11.56 18.42
N GLY A 250 -8.87 -11.18 17.70
CA GLY A 250 -10.20 -10.93 18.26
C GLY A 250 -10.27 -9.69 19.17
N LEU A 251 -9.26 -8.81 19.14
CA LEU A 251 -9.22 -7.68 20.06
C LEU A 251 -10.20 -6.58 19.64
N PRO A 252 -11.09 -6.11 20.53
CA PRO A 252 -11.97 -4.98 20.24
C PRO A 252 -11.15 -3.71 20.05
N VAL A 253 -11.50 -2.92 19.02
CA VAL A 253 -10.80 -1.68 18.65
C VAL A 253 -11.65 -0.47 19.03
N TYR A 254 -11.10 0.38 19.88
CA TYR A 254 -11.66 1.68 20.25
C TYR A 254 -10.86 2.80 19.60
N ILE A 255 -11.53 3.80 19.05
CA ILE A 255 -10.90 4.93 18.36
C ILE A 255 -11.24 6.23 19.08
N LEU A 256 -10.21 6.99 19.43
CA LEU A 256 -10.31 8.29 20.09
C LEU A 256 -9.85 9.40 19.13
N THR A 257 -10.80 10.22 18.70
CA THR A 257 -10.62 11.37 17.80
C THR A 257 -11.25 12.62 18.40
N ASP A 258 -10.94 13.79 17.81
CA ASP A 258 -11.66 15.02 18.14
C ASP A 258 -13.16 14.93 17.79
N ALA A 259 -13.98 15.69 18.50
CA ALA A 259 -15.43 15.74 18.31
C ALA A 259 -15.84 16.68 17.16
N ASP A 260 -15.25 16.49 15.98
CA ASP A 260 -15.52 17.28 14.78
C ASP A 260 -15.75 16.38 13.54
N PRO A 261 -16.24 16.92 12.41
CA PRO A 261 -16.46 16.13 11.20
C PRO A 261 -15.21 15.41 10.68
N TYR A 262 -14.02 15.94 10.97
CA TYR A 262 -12.76 15.33 10.54
C TYR A 262 -12.40 14.10 11.39
N GLY A 263 -12.66 14.13 12.69
CA GLY A 263 -12.55 12.98 13.58
C GLY A 263 -13.48 11.84 13.16
N TRP A 264 -14.72 12.16 12.78
CA TRP A 264 -15.64 11.17 12.19
C TRP A 264 -15.15 10.59 10.87
N TYR A 265 -14.47 11.40 10.05
CA TYR A 265 -13.83 10.93 8.82
C TYR A 265 -12.67 9.97 9.12
N ILE A 266 -11.83 10.24 10.12
CA ILE A 266 -10.77 9.31 10.54
C ILE A 266 -11.36 7.98 11.00
N TYR A 267 -12.42 8.02 11.83
CA TYR A 267 -13.13 6.84 12.26
C TYR A 267 -13.68 6.02 11.08
N SER A 268 -14.30 6.69 10.08
CA SER A 268 -14.86 6.01 8.92
C SER A 268 -13.78 5.32 8.08
N VAL A 269 -12.61 5.95 7.94
CA VAL A 269 -11.46 5.40 7.20
C VAL A 269 -10.90 4.14 7.88
N PHE A 270 -10.86 4.08 9.21
CA PHE A 270 -10.47 2.85 9.92
C PHE A 270 -11.52 1.74 9.78
N LYS A 271 -12.81 2.10 9.82
CA LYS A 271 -13.90 1.12 9.84
C LYS A 271 -14.23 0.52 8.48
N ILE A 272 -14.23 1.36 7.44
CA ILE A 272 -14.82 1.06 6.13
C ILE A 272 -13.77 1.17 5.01
N GLY A 273 -12.63 1.81 5.29
CA GLY A 273 -11.62 2.15 4.29
C GLY A 273 -11.84 3.52 3.65
N SER A 274 -10.93 3.91 2.75
CA SER A 274 -11.06 5.15 1.97
C SER A 274 -11.63 4.84 0.59
N ILE A 275 -12.49 5.71 0.08
CA ILE A 275 -13.11 5.59 -1.26
C ILE A 275 -12.03 5.52 -2.35
N THR A 276 -10.96 6.30 -2.23
CA THR A 276 -9.84 6.30 -3.19
C THR A 276 -9.01 5.01 -3.17
N LEU A 277 -9.30 4.14 -2.20
CA LEU A 277 -8.56 2.96 -1.82
C LEU A 277 -9.51 1.75 -1.68
N SER A 278 -10.67 1.77 -2.33
CA SER A 278 -11.68 0.69 -2.25
C SER A 278 -11.19 -0.66 -2.79
N TYR A 279 -10.10 -0.70 -3.55
CA TYR A 279 -9.43 -1.94 -3.97
C TYR A 279 -8.54 -2.55 -2.89
N GLU A 280 -8.32 -1.87 -1.76
CA GLU A 280 -7.53 -2.39 -0.64
C GLU A 280 -8.33 -3.24 0.35
N SER A 281 -9.67 -3.25 0.21
CA SER A 281 -10.62 -3.74 1.21
C SER A 281 -10.82 -5.25 1.17
#